data_AF-A0A7W0P8U7-F1
#
_entry.id   AF-A0A7W0P8U7-F1
#
_cell.length_a   1.000
_cell.length_b   1.000
_cell.length_c   1.000
_cell.angle_alpha   90.00
_cell.angle_beta   90.00
_cell.angle_gamma   90.00
#
_symmetry.space_group_name_H-M   'P 1'
#
loop_
_entity.id
_entity.type
_entity.pdbx_description
1 polymer ?
#
loop_
_entity_poly.entity_id
_entity_poly.type
_entity_poly.pdbx_seq_one_letter_code
_entity_poly.pdbx_strand_id
1 'polypeptide(L)'
;MSDPVEGYLSELERTLPRAHKLRNRILAETEDHLRETAQKLGPELAIERFGAPRELARQFVPAYARFYARLSAWATLVVVTGFVALLYPIPENVLPPAPWPEGGKPDYLAWKQHAVAALFLLAVGAWTVAVATPRRHVSVSIFATLTALGSLVAAAVLGAVVSFQWAEAVPGTPGWLAWLSLGAIVPIVLAATPLARARLARRQLRRD
;
A
#
# COMPACT_ATOMS: atom_id res chain seq x y z
N MET A 1 -8.63 32.49 29.43
CA MET A 1 -7.27 32.23 28.93
C MET A 1 -7.24 30.79 28.50
N SER A 2 -6.90 30.50 27.24
CA SER A 2 -6.74 29.13 26.77
C SER A 2 -5.58 28.46 27.53
N ASP A 3 -5.78 27.24 28.02
CA ASP A 3 -4.73 26.44 28.65
C ASP A 3 -3.53 26.33 27.69
N PRO A 4 -2.31 26.76 28.08
CA PRO A 4 -1.11 26.64 27.24
C PRO A 4 -0.88 25.23 26.70
N VAL A 5 -1.22 24.20 27.50
CA VAL A 5 -1.11 22.80 27.12
C VAL A 5 -2.05 22.47 25.96
N GLU A 6 -3.30 22.92 26.03
CA GLU A 6 -4.30 22.71 24.97
C GLU A 6 -3.90 23.43 23.67
N GLY A 7 -3.36 24.64 23.79
CA GLY A 7 -2.81 25.39 22.65
C GLY A 7 -1.69 24.63 21.95
N TYR A 8 -0.76 24.06 22.72
CA TYR A 8 0.33 23.24 22.21
C TYR A 8 -0.17 21.98 21.49
N LEU A 9 -1.11 21.24 22.10
CA LEU A 9 -1.68 20.02 21.53
C LEU A 9 -2.45 20.31 20.24
N SER A 10 -3.17 21.43 20.17
CA SER A 10 -3.87 21.87 18.95
C SER A 10 -2.90 22.16 17.81
N GLU A 11 -1.78 22.83 18.09
CA GLU A 11 -0.74 23.09 17.08
C GLU A 11 -0.04 21.80 16.62
N LEU A 12 0.23 20.89 17.56
CA LEU A 12 0.78 19.58 17.26
C LEU A 12 -0.17 18.76 16.37
N GLU A 13 -1.47 18.75 16.67
CA GLU A 13 -2.47 18.06 15.84
C GLU A 13 -2.47 18.58 14.41
N ARG A 14 -2.44 19.91 14.22
CA ARG A 14 -2.41 20.55 12.89
C ARG A 14 -1.14 20.22 12.12
N THR A 15 -0.04 19.98 12.83
CA THR A 15 1.26 19.67 12.24
C THR A 15 1.39 18.20 11.84
N LEU A 16 0.78 17.29 12.63
CA LEU A 16 0.87 15.86 12.40
C LEU A 16 0.15 15.42 11.10
N PRO A 17 0.74 14.51 10.31
CA PRO A 17 0.08 13.97 9.12
C PRO A 17 -1.23 13.25 9.44
N ARG A 18 -2.16 13.25 8.46
CA ARG A 18 -3.49 12.62 8.58
C ARG A 18 -3.41 11.09 8.65
N ALA A 19 -3.30 10.53 9.85
CA ALA A 19 -3.51 9.11 10.12
C ALA A 19 -4.22 8.94 11.47
N HIS A 20 -5.56 8.99 11.47
CA HIS A 20 -6.39 9.17 12.67
C HIS A 20 -5.94 8.31 13.88
N LYS A 21 -5.80 6.99 13.71
CA LYS A 21 -5.37 6.10 14.80
C LYS A 21 -3.95 6.41 15.33
N LEU A 22 -2.99 6.66 14.44
CA LEU A 22 -1.62 6.96 14.84
C LEU A 22 -1.50 8.36 15.44
N ARG A 23 -2.18 9.34 14.83
CA ARG A 23 -2.23 10.73 15.29
C ARG A 23 -2.82 10.82 16.69
N ASN A 24 -3.99 10.22 16.92
CA ASN A 24 -4.65 10.26 18.23
C ASN A 24 -3.82 9.57 19.31
N ARG A 25 -3.14 8.46 18.95
CA ARG A 25 -2.19 7.81 19.86
C ARG A 25 -1.03 8.73 20.24
N ILE A 26 -0.41 9.39 19.26
CA ILE A 26 0.71 10.33 19.52
C ILE A 26 0.23 11.51 20.38
N LEU A 27 -0.95 12.05 20.09
CA LEU A 27 -1.52 13.16 20.85
C LEU A 27 -1.80 12.74 22.30
N ALA A 28 -2.40 11.57 22.52
CA ALA A 28 -2.65 11.04 23.87
C ALA A 28 -1.34 10.80 24.65
N GLU A 29 -0.35 10.13 24.04
CA GLU A 29 0.97 9.92 24.66
C GLU A 29 1.65 11.27 24.98
N THR A 30 1.51 12.27 24.11
CA THR A 30 2.08 13.61 24.34
C THR A 30 1.34 14.37 25.44
N GLU A 31 0.00 14.33 25.45
CA GLU A 31 -0.84 14.96 26.47
C GLU A 31 -0.52 14.41 27.86
N ASP A 32 -0.42 13.08 28.00
CA ASP A 32 -0.11 12.41 29.26
C ASP A 32 1.24 12.90 29.80
N HIS A 33 2.30 12.85 28.99
CA HIS A 33 3.63 13.27 29.42
C HIS A 33 3.75 14.78 29.63
N LEU A 34 3.04 15.59 28.84
CA LEU A 34 3.04 17.04 28.97
C LEU A 34 2.33 17.47 30.25
N ARG A 35 1.18 16.85 30.58
CA ARG A 35 0.47 17.10 31.85
C ARG A 35 1.27 16.62 33.06
N GLU A 36 1.89 15.45 32.97
CA GLU A 36 2.76 14.95 34.04
C GLU A 36 3.93 15.91 34.31
N THR A 37 4.54 16.45 33.25
CA THR A 37 5.65 17.40 33.36
C THR A 37 5.16 18.75 33.87
N ALA A 38 4.00 19.22 33.41
CA ALA A 38 3.38 20.48 33.85
C ALA A 38 3.00 20.45 35.33
N GLN A 39 2.54 19.31 35.85
CA GLN A 39 2.29 19.14 37.29
C GLN A 39 3.57 19.29 38.13
N LYS A 40 4.73 18.91 37.59
CA LYS A 40 6.02 18.94 38.31
C LYS A 40 6.75 20.29 38.19
N LEU A 41 6.67 20.94 37.03
CA LEU A 41 7.51 22.09 36.68
C LEU A 41 6.71 23.34 36.29
N GLY A 42 5.40 23.26 36.14
CA GLY A 42 4.57 24.30 35.52
C GLY A 42 4.42 24.12 34.00
N PRO A 43 3.32 24.61 33.41
CA PRO A 43 2.98 24.37 32.01
C PRO A 43 3.97 25.01 31.02
N GLU A 44 4.51 26.20 31.31
CA GLU A 44 5.44 26.90 30.44
C GLU A 44 6.78 26.16 30.32
N LEU A 45 7.35 25.73 31.44
CA LEU A 45 8.59 24.95 31.49
C LEU A 45 8.41 23.55 30.89
N ALA A 46 7.22 22.96 31.02
CA ALA A 46 6.89 21.69 30.37
C ALA A 46 6.88 21.83 28.84
N ILE A 47 6.27 22.89 28.30
CA ILE A 47 6.24 23.17 26.87
C ILE A 47 7.66 23.46 26.35
N GLU A 48 8.45 24.26 27.06
CA GLU A 48 9.84 24.55 26.69
C GLU A 48 10.68 23.26 26.58
N ARG A 49 10.50 22.33 27.52
CA ARG A 49 11.22 21.04 27.54
C ARG A 49 10.82 20.11 26.40
N PHE A 50 9.56 20.15 25.96
CA PHE A 50 9.09 19.40 24.80
C PHE A 50 9.56 19.99 23.47
N GLY A 51 9.87 21.29 23.45
CA GLY A 51 10.28 22.01 22.26
C GLY A 51 9.12 22.29 21.30
N ALA A 52 9.43 22.85 20.14
CA ALA A 52 8.40 23.27 19.18
C ALA A 52 7.57 22.08 18.68
N PRO A 53 6.23 22.20 18.54
CA PRO A 53 5.37 21.11 18.04
C PRO A 53 5.85 20.48 16.72
N ARG A 54 6.46 21.28 15.85
CA ARG A 54 7.06 20.82 14.59
C ARG A 54 8.26 19.90 14.77
N GLU A 55 9.13 20.21 15.72
CA GLU A 55 10.31 19.39 16.02
C GLU A 55 9.89 18.06 16.61
N LEU A 56 8.92 18.08 17.53
CA LEU A 56 8.31 16.88 18.07
C LEU A 56 7.65 16.04 16.95
N ALA A 57 6.86 16.65 16.08
CA ALA A 57 6.23 15.95 14.95
C ALA A 57 7.25 15.30 13.99
N ARG A 58 8.41 15.93 13.77
CA ARG A 58 9.51 15.38 12.94
C ARG A 58 10.04 14.05 13.48
N GLN A 59 10.08 13.87 14.80
CA GLN A 59 10.53 12.62 15.42
C GLN A 59 9.63 11.43 15.05
N PHE A 60 8.36 11.68 14.72
CA PHE A 60 7.40 10.65 14.33
C PHE A 60 7.41 10.28 12.84
N VAL A 61 8.21 10.94 11.99
CA VAL A 61 8.35 10.60 10.55
C VAL A 61 8.55 9.10 10.30
N PRO A 62 9.45 8.39 11.02
CA PRO A 62 9.64 6.96 10.83
C PRO A 62 8.42 6.12 11.24
N ALA A 63 7.64 6.56 12.24
CA ALA A 63 6.41 5.89 12.65
C ALA A 63 5.34 5.96 11.55
N TYR A 64 5.13 7.13 10.96
CA TYR A 64 4.20 7.30 9.84
C TYR A 64 4.62 6.50 8.60
N ALA A 65 5.92 6.53 8.25
CA ALA A 65 6.42 5.75 7.13
C ALA A 65 6.15 4.24 7.32
N ARG A 66 6.39 3.71 8.52
CA ARG A 66 6.11 2.31 8.86
C ARG A 66 4.62 1.98 8.83
N PHE A 67 3.78 2.84 9.40
CA PHE A 67 2.33 2.65 9.41
C PHE A 67 1.78 2.53 7.98
N TYR A 68 2.14 3.48 7.12
CA TYR A 68 1.67 3.48 5.74
C TYR A 68 2.26 2.36 4.88
N ALA A 69 3.53 1.99 5.07
CA ALA A 69 4.13 0.86 4.37
C ALA A 69 3.38 -0.44 4.69
N ARG A 70 3.05 -0.66 5.97
CA ARG A 70 2.23 -1.81 6.40
C ARG A 70 0.82 -1.77 5.84
N LEU A 71 0.18 -0.60 5.86
CA LEU A 71 -1.16 -0.45 5.28
C LEU A 71 -1.16 -0.78 3.79
N SER A 72 -0.14 -0.35 3.05
CA SER A 72 0.04 -0.72 1.64
C SER A 72 0.27 -2.22 1.47
N ALA A 73 1.13 -2.83 2.27
CA ALA A 73 1.37 -4.28 2.20
C ALA A 73 0.10 -5.11 2.49
N TRP A 74 -0.70 -4.72 3.48
CA TRP A 74 -2.01 -5.36 3.74
C TRP A 74 -2.99 -5.14 2.60
N ALA A 75 -3.08 -3.92 2.05
CA ALA A 75 -3.91 -3.64 0.90
C ALA A 75 -3.50 -4.51 -0.31
N THR A 76 -2.20 -4.64 -0.58
CA THR A 76 -1.68 -5.53 -1.62
C THR A 76 -2.08 -6.99 -1.40
N LEU A 77 -2.04 -7.49 -0.15
CA LEU A 77 -2.50 -8.85 0.15
C LEU A 77 -3.99 -9.03 -0.17
N VAL A 78 -4.82 -8.05 0.21
CA VAL A 78 -6.26 -8.07 -0.11
C VAL A 78 -6.47 -8.10 -1.63
N VAL A 79 -5.72 -7.30 -2.38
CA VAL A 79 -5.79 -7.29 -3.85
C VAL A 79 -5.37 -8.64 -4.43
N VAL A 80 -4.24 -9.20 -3.99
CA VAL A 80 -3.74 -10.51 -4.47
C VAL A 80 -4.74 -11.62 -4.13
N THR A 81 -5.23 -11.66 -2.90
CA THR A 81 -6.18 -12.69 -2.44
C THR A 81 -7.52 -12.56 -3.17
N GLY A 82 -8.02 -11.33 -3.32
CA GLY A 82 -9.24 -11.06 -4.09
C GLY A 82 -9.09 -11.44 -5.56
N PHE A 83 -7.92 -11.15 -6.15
CA PHE A 83 -7.62 -11.54 -7.53
C PHE A 83 -7.66 -13.06 -7.68
N VAL A 84 -6.94 -13.81 -6.84
CA VAL A 84 -6.94 -15.28 -6.90
C VAL A 84 -8.33 -15.85 -6.62
N ALA A 85 -8.99 -15.41 -5.54
CA ALA A 85 -10.27 -15.98 -5.13
C ALA A 85 -11.41 -15.69 -6.11
N LEU A 86 -11.41 -14.52 -6.77
CA LEU A 86 -12.49 -14.12 -7.68
C LEU A 86 -12.19 -14.44 -9.14
N LEU A 87 -10.94 -14.25 -9.58
CA LEU A 87 -10.57 -14.35 -11.00
C LEU A 87 -9.98 -15.71 -11.37
N TYR A 88 -9.65 -16.59 -10.42
CA TYR A 88 -9.30 -17.97 -10.75
C TYR A 88 -10.53 -18.83 -11.12
N PRO A 89 -11.65 -18.79 -10.37
CA PRO A 89 -12.81 -19.62 -10.69
C PRO A 89 -13.51 -19.20 -11.98
N ILE A 90 -13.46 -17.91 -12.35
CA ILE A 90 -14.19 -17.41 -13.52
C ILE A 90 -13.68 -18.06 -14.83
N PRO A 91 -12.38 -18.00 -15.18
CA PRO A 91 -11.84 -18.69 -16.34
C PRO A 91 -12.13 -20.19 -16.34
N GLU A 92 -12.01 -20.84 -15.18
CA GLU A 92 -12.17 -22.29 -15.07
C GLU A 92 -13.62 -22.75 -15.29
N ASN A 93 -14.60 -21.93 -14.91
CA ASN A 93 -16.02 -22.30 -14.96
C ASN A 93 -16.82 -21.67 -16.10
N VAL A 94 -16.30 -20.63 -16.76
CA VAL A 94 -17.07 -19.83 -17.75
C VAL A 94 -16.44 -19.86 -19.14
N LEU A 95 -15.14 -20.17 -19.27
CA LEU A 95 -14.52 -20.21 -20.59
C LEU A 95 -14.91 -21.46 -21.36
N PRO A 96 -15.17 -21.33 -22.67
CA PRO A 96 -15.30 -22.50 -23.53
C PRO A 96 -13.99 -23.31 -23.51
N PRO A 97 -14.08 -24.64 -23.71
CA PRO A 97 -12.89 -25.48 -23.82
C PRO A 97 -12.02 -24.95 -24.95
N ALA A 98 -10.73 -24.87 -24.69
CA ALA A 98 -9.80 -24.34 -25.66
C ALA A 98 -9.72 -25.29 -26.88
N PRO A 99 -9.68 -24.77 -28.13
CA PRO A 99 -9.85 -25.57 -29.35
C PRO A 99 -8.61 -26.37 -29.75
N TRP A 100 -7.51 -26.23 -29.01
CA TRP A 100 -6.25 -26.92 -29.29
C TRP A 100 -6.34 -28.39 -28.86
N PRO A 101 -6.16 -29.37 -29.76
CA PRO A 101 -5.97 -30.77 -29.39
C PRO A 101 -4.65 -30.96 -28.61
N GLU A 102 -4.28 -32.19 -28.26
CA GLU A 102 -3.05 -32.59 -27.52
C GLU A 102 -1.71 -31.99 -28.03
N GLY A 103 -1.71 -31.21 -29.11
CA GLY A 103 -0.58 -30.46 -29.68
C GLY A 103 -0.29 -29.06 -29.11
N GLY A 104 -0.95 -28.64 -28.02
CA GLY A 104 -0.48 -27.52 -27.18
C GLY A 104 -0.95 -26.13 -27.61
N LYS A 105 -0.99 -25.24 -26.61
CA LYS A 105 -1.39 -23.83 -26.75
C LYS A 105 -0.44 -23.09 -27.69
N PRO A 106 -0.94 -22.24 -28.60
CA PRO A 106 -0.08 -21.47 -29.49
C PRO A 106 1.01 -20.71 -28.72
N ASP A 107 2.26 -20.76 -29.21
CA ASP A 107 3.42 -20.20 -28.51
C ASP A 107 3.23 -18.73 -28.14
N TYR A 108 2.62 -17.95 -29.03
CA TYR A 108 2.36 -16.53 -28.79
C TYR A 108 1.45 -16.28 -27.59
N LEU A 109 0.59 -17.21 -27.19
CA LEU A 109 -0.23 -17.14 -25.97
C LEU A 109 0.50 -17.76 -24.78
N ALA A 110 1.20 -18.87 -25.00
CA ALA A 110 1.86 -19.64 -23.94
C ALA A 110 2.88 -18.81 -23.16
N TRP A 111 3.81 -18.14 -23.85
CA TRP A 111 4.85 -17.34 -23.17
C TRP A 111 4.25 -16.19 -22.36
N LYS A 112 3.15 -15.58 -22.84
CA LYS A 112 2.49 -14.47 -22.14
C LYS A 112 1.86 -14.96 -20.84
N GLN A 113 1.23 -16.12 -20.85
CA GLN A 113 0.66 -16.71 -19.63
C GLN A 113 1.75 -17.10 -18.63
N HIS A 114 2.88 -17.67 -19.09
CA HIS A 114 4.03 -17.93 -18.23
C HIS A 114 4.60 -16.63 -17.64
N ALA A 115 4.69 -15.57 -18.44
CA ALA A 115 5.14 -14.26 -17.97
C ALA A 115 4.17 -13.63 -16.95
N VAL A 116 2.85 -13.73 -17.16
CA VAL A 116 1.85 -13.32 -16.16
C VAL A 116 2.03 -14.09 -14.86
N ALA A 117 2.19 -15.41 -14.92
CA ALA A 117 2.44 -16.24 -13.73
C ALA A 117 3.75 -15.87 -13.02
N ALA A 118 4.84 -15.65 -13.77
CA ALA A 118 6.12 -15.24 -13.23
C ALA A 118 6.05 -13.86 -12.54
N LEU A 119 5.37 -12.88 -13.16
CA LEU A 119 5.13 -11.56 -12.58
C LEU A 119 4.27 -11.64 -11.31
N PHE A 120 3.27 -12.51 -11.29
CA PHE A 120 2.47 -12.77 -10.10
C PHE A 120 3.30 -13.37 -8.96
N LEU A 121 4.13 -14.38 -9.25
CA LEU A 121 5.03 -14.99 -8.25
C LEU A 121 6.07 -14.00 -7.75
N LEU A 122 6.62 -13.16 -8.63
CA LEU A 122 7.51 -12.06 -8.26
C LEU A 122 6.79 -11.09 -7.31
N ALA A 123 5.52 -10.76 -7.57
CA ALA A 123 4.73 -9.91 -6.71
C ALA A 123 4.53 -10.51 -5.31
N VAL A 124 4.20 -11.80 -5.23
CA VAL A 124 4.04 -12.53 -3.96
C VAL A 124 5.36 -12.60 -3.20
N GLY A 125 6.46 -12.91 -3.89
CA GLY A 125 7.80 -12.95 -3.28
C GLY A 125 8.22 -11.58 -2.74
N ALA A 126 8.07 -10.53 -3.55
CA ALA A 126 8.37 -9.16 -3.13
C ALA A 126 7.47 -8.69 -1.97
N TRP A 127 6.18 -9.04 -1.98
CA TRP A 127 5.28 -8.76 -0.85
C TRP A 127 5.72 -9.48 0.43
N THR A 128 6.11 -10.75 0.32
CA THR A 128 6.60 -11.55 1.46
C THR A 128 7.84 -10.89 2.06
N VAL A 129 8.79 -10.46 1.23
CA VAL A 129 9.95 -9.67 1.67
C VAL A 129 9.50 -8.38 2.36
N ALA A 130 8.53 -7.65 1.79
CA ALA A 130 8.06 -6.39 2.36
C ALA A 130 7.48 -6.54 3.77
N VAL A 131 6.78 -7.64 4.04
CA VAL A 131 6.16 -7.96 5.34
C VAL A 131 7.16 -8.56 6.32
N ALA A 132 8.05 -9.45 5.87
CA ALA A 132 9.05 -10.12 6.70
C ALA A 132 10.22 -9.20 7.10
N THR A 133 10.42 -8.11 6.36
CA THR A 133 11.53 -7.17 6.61
C THR A 133 11.42 -6.54 8.02
N PRO A 134 12.49 -6.62 8.85
CA PRO A 134 12.50 -6.02 10.19
C PRO A 134 12.23 -4.51 10.17
N ARG A 135 11.65 -4.00 11.27
CA ARG A 135 11.23 -2.58 11.42
C ARG A 135 12.33 -1.55 11.14
N ARG A 136 13.62 -1.94 11.23
CA ARG A 136 14.79 -1.09 10.99
C ARG A 136 15.12 -0.87 9.51
N HIS A 137 14.63 -1.72 8.60
CA HIS A 137 14.97 -1.69 7.17
C HIS A 137 13.80 -1.16 6.31
N VAL A 138 13.27 0.02 6.66
CA VAL A 138 12.08 0.60 5.99
C VAL A 138 12.27 0.78 4.48
N SER A 139 13.48 1.12 4.03
CA SER A 139 13.77 1.28 2.60
C SER A 139 13.60 -0.01 1.81
N VAL A 140 14.01 -1.15 2.39
CA VAL A 140 13.85 -2.49 1.77
C VAL A 140 12.36 -2.83 1.66
N SER A 141 11.60 -2.62 2.74
CA SER A 141 10.14 -2.85 2.73
C SER A 141 9.44 -1.97 1.69
N ILE A 142 9.79 -0.69 1.58
CA ILE A 142 9.23 0.21 0.55
C ILE A 142 9.57 -0.28 -0.86
N PHE A 143 10.84 -0.62 -1.11
CA PHE A 143 11.26 -1.11 -2.43
C PHE A 143 10.53 -2.40 -2.80
N ALA A 144 10.46 -3.36 -1.88
CA ALA A 144 9.77 -4.62 -2.08
C ALA A 144 8.26 -4.43 -2.32
N THR A 145 7.59 -3.51 -1.60
CA THR A 145 6.19 -3.17 -1.90
C THR A 145 6.02 -2.54 -3.29
N LEU A 146 6.94 -1.66 -3.71
CA LEU A 146 6.90 -1.06 -5.06
C LEU A 146 7.12 -2.12 -6.15
N THR A 147 8.05 -3.06 -5.95
CA THR A 147 8.26 -4.20 -6.85
C THR A 147 7.01 -5.06 -6.94
N ALA A 148 6.36 -5.35 -5.80
CA ALA A 148 5.11 -6.11 -5.78
C ALA A 148 4.00 -5.42 -6.58
N LEU A 149 3.76 -4.13 -6.32
CA LEU A 149 2.76 -3.34 -7.03
C LEU A 149 3.06 -3.24 -8.53
N GLY A 150 4.31 -2.93 -8.89
CA GLY A 150 4.73 -2.84 -10.30
C GLY A 150 4.55 -4.17 -11.04
N SER A 151 4.89 -5.28 -10.40
CA SER A 151 4.72 -6.62 -10.97
C SER A 151 3.24 -6.97 -11.16
N LEU A 152 2.36 -6.58 -10.22
CA LEU A 152 0.91 -6.76 -10.37
C LEU A 152 0.33 -5.91 -11.51
N VAL A 153 0.76 -4.65 -11.66
CA VAL A 153 0.33 -3.81 -12.79
C VAL A 153 0.78 -4.43 -14.11
N ALA A 154 2.04 -4.86 -14.21
CA ALA A 154 2.56 -5.53 -15.41
C ALA A 154 1.79 -6.83 -15.72
N ALA A 155 1.50 -7.64 -14.70
CA ALA A 155 0.70 -8.86 -14.84
C ALA A 155 -0.73 -8.56 -15.31
N ALA A 156 -1.37 -7.51 -14.78
CA ALA A 156 -2.72 -7.10 -15.17
C ALA A 156 -2.78 -6.61 -16.62
N VAL A 157 -1.81 -5.77 -17.04
CA VAL A 157 -1.70 -5.28 -18.42
C VAL A 157 -1.46 -6.44 -19.38
N LEU A 158 -0.49 -7.32 -19.08
CA LEU A 158 -0.20 -8.47 -19.93
C LEU A 158 -1.37 -9.47 -19.94
N GLY A 159 -2.05 -9.64 -18.80
CA GLY A 159 -3.26 -10.43 -18.67
C GLY A 159 -4.39 -9.89 -19.54
N ALA A 160 -4.56 -8.57 -19.65
CA ALA A 160 -5.52 -7.97 -20.57
C ALA A 160 -5.18 -8.26 -22.03
N VAL A 161 -3.89 -8.16 -22.41
CA VAL A 161 -3.42 -8.54 -23.75
C VAL A 161 -3.71 -10.01 -24.05
N VAL A 162 -3.44 -10.91 -23.09
CA VAL A 162 -3.78 -12.33 -23.20
C VAL A 162 -5.28 -12.52 -23.36
N SER A 163 -6.12 -11.85 -22.58
CA SER A 163 -7.58 -11.96 -22.69
C SER A 163 -8.10 -11.52 -24.05
N PHE A 164 -7.57 -10.43 -24.63
CA PHE A 164 -7.95 -9.99 -25.98
C PHE A 164 -7.56 -11.03 -27.03
N GLN A 165 -6.31 -11.50 -27.00
CA GLN A 165 -5.83 -12.49 -27.96
C GLN A 165 -6.47 -13.87 -27.78
N TRP A 166 -6.85 -14.20 -26.55
CA TRP A 166 -7.60 -15.41 -26.24
C TRP A 166 -8.99 -15.37 -26.88
N ALA A 167 -9.66 -14.21 -26.84
CA ALA A 167 -10.98 -14.07 -27.44
C ALA A 167 -10.97 -14.20 -28.97
N GLU A 168 -9.89 -13.76 -29.63
CA GLU A 168 -9.69 -13.97 -31.06
C GLU A 168 -9.45 -15.45 -31.40
N ALA A 169 -8.72 -16.14 -30.53
CA ALA A 169 -8.21 -17.48 -30.81
C ALA A 169 -9.11 -18.60 -30.27
N VAL A 170 -10.04 -18.28 -29.36
CA VAL A 170 -11.01 -19.20 -28.76
C VAL A 170 -12.43 -18.64 -28.95
N PRO A 171 -13.15 -19.09 -30.01
CA PRO A 171 -14.50 -18.64 -30.29
C PRO A 171 -15.45 -18.85 -29.11
N GLY A 172 -16.32 -17.87 -28.85
CA GLY A 172 -17.26 -17.91 -27.72
C GLY A 172 -16.69 -17.38 -26.40
N THR A 173 -15.41 -16.98 -26.36
CA THR A 173 -14.84 -16.29 -25.19
C THR A 173 -15.51 -14.91 -25.01
N PRO A 174 -15.98 -14.58 -23.80
CA PRO A 174 -16.55 -13.26 -23.53
C PRO A 174 -15.49 -12.14 -23.56
N GLY A 175 -15.75 -11.06 -24.30
CA GLY A 175 -14.86 -9.89 -24.37
C GLY A 175 -14.71 -9.12 -23.04
N TRP A 176 -15.60 -9.32 -22.06
CA TRP A 176 -15.51 -8.66 -20.74
C TRP A 176 -14.32 -9.13 -19.90
N LEU A 177 -13.72 -10.28 -20.22
CA LEU A 177 -12.54 -10.78 -19.50
C LEU A 177 -11.33 -9.85 -19.64
N ALA A 178 -11.17 -9.18 -20.78
CA ALA A 178 -10.11 -8.20 -20.96
C ALA A 178 -10.34 -6.95 -20.08
N TRP A 179 -11.59 -6.53 -19.94
CA TRP A 179 -11.98 -5.41 -19.08
C TRP A 179 -11.81 -5.72 -17.60
N LEU A 180 -12.03 -6.97 -17.16
CA LEU A 180 -11.72 -7.37 -15.78
C LEU A 180 -10.22 -7.30 -15.48
N SER A 181 -9.37 -7.77 -16.40
CA SER A 181 -7.91 -7.67 -16.25
C SER A 181 -7.45 -6.21 -16.12
N LEU A 182 -8.03 -5.29 -16.91
CA LEU A 182 -7.78 -3.86 -16.77
C LEU A 182 -8.37 -3.27 -15.48
N GLY A 183 -9.57 -3.71 -15.11
CA GLY A 183 -10.24 -3.30 -13.87
C GLY A 183 -9.43 -3.64 -12.62
N ALA A 184 -8.63 -4.71 -12.66
CA ALA A 184 -7.70 -5.07 -11.58
C ALA A 184 -6.59 -4.02 -11.33
N ILE A 185 -6.31 -3.13 -12.27
CA ILE A 185 -5.34 -2.03 -12.08
C ILE A 185 -5.81 -1.04 -11.02
N VAL A 186 -7.12 -0.77 -10.97
CA VAL A 186 -7.71 0.20 -10.02
C VAL A 186 -7.41 -0.16 -8.56
N PRO A 187 -7.72 -1.37 -8.06
CA PRO A 187 -7.39 -1.74 -6.68
C PRO A 187 -5.87 -1.79 -6.43
N ILE A 188 -5.04 -2.13 -7.43
CA ILE A 188 -3.57 -2.07 -7.29
C ILE A 188 -3.10 -0.61 -7.08
N VAL A 189 -3.62 0.34 -7.85
CA VAL A 189 -3.33 1.77 -7.69
C VAL A 189 -3.79 2.27 -6.32
N LEU A 190 -4.99 1.84 -5.86
CA LEU A 190 -5.49 2.16 -4.53
C LEU A 190 -4.57 1.60 -3.42
N ALA A 191 -4.03 0.40 -3.59
CA ALA A 191 -3.07 -0.20 -2.66
C ALA A 191 -1.73 0.56 -2.60
N ALA A 192 -1.39 1.34 -3.63
CA ALA A 192 -0.21 2.21 -3.65
C ALA A 192 -0.42 3.54 -2.90
N THR A 193 -1.66 3.98 -2.68
CA THR A 193 -1.98 5.28 -2.05
C THR A 193 -1.34 5.51 -0.67
N PRO A 194 -1.19 4.50 0.22
CA PRO A 194 -0.53 4.71 1.50
C PRO A 194 0.96 5.08 1.32
N LEU A 195 1.66 4.51 0.33
CA LEU A 195 3.06 4.88 0.06
C LEU A 195 3.18 6.34 -0.39
N ALA A 196 2.25 6.81 -1.22
CA ALA A 196 2.18 8.22 -1.59
C ALA A 196 1.96 9.10 -0.35
N ARG A 197 1.05 8.69 0.56
CA ARG A 197 0.83 9.37 1.85
C ARG A 197 2.08 9.35 2.75
N ALA A 198 2.86 8.28 2.75
CA ALA A 198 4.13 8.21 3.48
C ALA A 198 5.15 9.25 2.95
N ARG A 199 5.23 9.41 1.62
CA ARG A 199 6.08 10.42 0.99
C ARG A 199 5.59 11.84 1.29
N LEU A 200 4.28 12.08 1.25
CA LEU A 200 3.67 13.36 1.60
C LEU A 200 3.90 13.72 3.07
N ALA A 201 3.70 12.77 3.99
CA ALA A 201 3.99 12.96 5.41
C ALA A 201 5.45 13.34 5.66
N ARG A 202 6.39 12.66 4.98
CA ARG A 202 7.82 13.02 5.03
C ARG A 202 8.10 14.43 4.52
N ARG A 203 7.45 14.84 3.43
CA ARG A 203 7.62 16.19 2.85
C ARG A 203 7.02 17.27 3.75
N GLN A 204 5.82 17.05 4.28
CA GLN A 204 5.13 17.96 5.20
C GLN A 204 5.99 18.24 6.43
N LEU A 205 6.62 17.21 7.00
CA LEU A 205 7.45 17.34 8.19
C LEU A 205 8.87 17.88 7.88
N ARG A 206 9.26 18.00 6.60
CA ARG A 206 10.60 18.49 6.17
C ARG A 206 10.60 19.89 5.58
N ARG A 207 9.45 20.48 5.21
CA ARG A 207 9.42 21.85 4.66
C ARG A 207 9.61 22.86 5.79
N ASP A 208 10.57 23.76 5.57
CA ASP A 208 10.86 24.96 6.35
C ASP A 208 10.13 26.16 5.74
#